data_AF-A0A923WYA3-F1
#
_entry.id   AF-A0A923WYA3-F1
#
_cell.length_a   1.000
_cell.length_b   1.000
_cell.length_c   1.000
_cell.angle_alpha   90.00
_cell.angle_beta   90.00
_cell.angle_gamma   90.00
#
_symmetry.space_group_name_H-M   'P 1'
#
loop_
_entity.id
_entity.type
_entity.pdbx_description
1 polymer ?
#
loop_
_entity_poly.entity_id
_entity_poly.type
_entity_poly.pdbx_seq_one_letter_code
_entity_poly.pdbx_strand_id
1 'polypeptide(L)'
;MKWLNKLFNFLIVLIVVGYGAFYFHNESKLKNPQAGGQYELSSNDIERVVNKYLKQTTETIEKERFNSDKALYKAMREPIKITVKTPETNPADVPVSKQIWKESEVDVSPADVVRSNVFDEFAFEKQDEANRKQYARDFIENARRGGFHVVLSDDLTKIVSVTPIRKPSQEDDSTESNPSN
;
A
#
# COMPACT_ATOMS: atom_id res chain seq x y z
N MET A 1 6.75 68.19 -24.92
CA MET A 1 7.10 67.62 -23.59
C MET A 1 5.94 67.55 -22.58
N LYS A 2 5.00 68.50 -22.54
CA LYS A 2 3.87 68.47 -21.56
C LYS A 2 2.94 67.24 -21.66
N TRP A 3 2.82 66.63 -22.84
CA TRP A 3 2.01 65.43 -23.06
C TRP A 3 2.61 64.18 -22.41
N LEU A 4 3.94 64.06 -22.43
CA LEU A 4 4.64 62.94 -21.81
C LEU A 4 4.45 62.93 -20.28
N ASN A 5 4.51 64.10 -19.64
CA ASN A 5 4.28 64.22 -18.20
C ASN A 5 2.83 63.89 -17.80
N LYS A 6 1.85 64.18 -18.66
CA LYS A 6 0.45 63.78 -18.42
C LYS A 6 0.29 62.27 -18.52
N LEU A 7 0.95 61.64 -19.48
CA LEU A 7 0.91 60.18 -19.67
C LEU A 7 1.63 59.46 -18.52
N PHE A 8 2.76 59.98 -18.05
CA PHE A 8 3.48 59.46 -16.88
C PHE A 8 2.66 59.60 -15.59
N ASN A 9 2.04 60.75 -15.34
CA ASN A 9 1.15 60.93 -14.19
C ASN A 9 -0.08 60.02 -14.25
N PHE A 10 -0.65 59.81 -15.44
CA PHE A 10 -1.76 58.88 -15.61
C PHE A 10 -1.35 57.43 -15.30
N LEU A 11 -0.16 57.03 -15.75
CA LEU A 11 0.40 55.71 -15.47
C LEU A 11 0.66 55.49 -13.97
N ILE A 12 1.20 56.50 -13.28
CA ILE A 12 1.40 56.47 -11.83
C ILE A 12 0.06 56.33 -11.09
N VAL A 13 -0.97 57.09 -11.48
CA VAL A 13 -2.30 56.99 -10.87
C VAL A 13 -2.90 55.59 -11.08
N LEU A 14 -2.75 55.02 -12.29
CA LEU A 14 -3.21 53.65 -12.57
C LEU A 14 -2.52 52.60 -11.71
N ILE A 15 -1.21 52.74 -11.48
CA ILE A 15 -0.45 51.83 -10.62
C ILE A 15 -0.90 51.97 -9.16
N VAL A 16 -1.09 53.19 -8.66
CA VAL A 16 -1.52 53.45 -7.28
C VAL A 16 -2.95 52.94 -7.04
N VAL A 17 -3.88 53.18 -7.98
CA VAL A 17 -5.25 52.68 -7.89
C VAL A 17 -5.31 51.16 -8.03
N GLY A 18 -4.53 50.59 -8.96
CA GLY A 18 -4.41 49.14 -9.13
C GLY A 18 -3.82 48.45 -7.90
N TYR A 19 -2.81 49.05 -7.27
CA TYR A 19 -2.21 48.54 -6.05
C TYR A 19 -3.16 48.67 -4.85
N GLY A 20 -3.88 49.80 -4.73
CA GLY A 20 -4.91 49.98 -3.71
C GLY A 20 -6.06 48.98 -3.84
N ALA A 21 -6.54 48.74 -5.06
CA ALA A 21 -7.57 47.74 -5.35
C ALA A 21 -7.08 46.31 -5.08
N PHE A 22 -5.83 45.99 -5.44
CA PHE A 22 -5.21 44.70 -5.14
C PHE A 22 -5.06 44.48 -3.63
N TYR A 23 -4.60 45.52 -2.90
CA TYR A 23 -4.43 45.49 -1.46
C TYR A 23 -5.78 45.32 -0.73
N PHE A 24 -6.83 46.06 -1.13
CA PHE A 24 -8.19 45.88 -0.60
C PHE A 24 -8.79 44.51 -0.96
N HIS A 25 -8.51 43.99 -2.16
CA HIS A 25 -8.96 42.66 -2.57
C HIS A 25 -8.22 41.53 -1.82
N ASN A 26 -6.97 41.76 -1.40
CA ASN A 26 -6.25 40.84 -0.53
C ASN A 26 -6.66 40.98 0.94
N GLU A 27 -6.92 42.19 1.45
CA GLU A 27 -7.41 42.39 2.82
C GLU A 27 -8.82 41.84 3.03
N SER A 28 -9.69 41.89 2.02
CA SER A 28 -11.00 41.22 2.06
C SER A 28 -10.90 39.68 2.08
N LYS A 29 -9.75 39.12 1.70
CA LYS A 29 -9.44 37.68 1.87
C LYS A 29 -8.67 37.38 3.17
N LEU A 30 -8.20 38.41 3.89
CA LEU A 30 -7.41 38.32 5.13
C LEU A 30 -8.16 38.83 6.37
N LYS A 31 -9.49 39.02 6.30
CA LYS A 31 -10.30 39.14 7.51
C LYS A 31 -10.23 37.83 8.28
N ASN A 32 -9.34 37.82 9.28
CA ASN A 32 -9.23 36.84 10.35
C ASN A 32 -10.60 36.24 10.73
N PRO A 33 -10.76 34.90 10.75
CA PRO A 33 -11.80 34.33 11.57
C PRO A 33 -11.46 34.67 13.01
N GLN A 34 -12.46 35.14 13.74
CA GLN A 34 -12.36 35.64 15.10
C GLN A 34 -11.55 34.72 16.02
N ALA A 35 -10.68 35.33 16.82
CA ALA A 35 -10.31 34.80 18.11
C ALA A 35 -11.59 34.54 18.92
N GLY A 36 -11.79 33.30 19.38
CA GLY A 36 -12.67 32.99 20.52
C GLY A 36 -14.11 32.54 20.25
N GLY A 37 -14.44 31.99 19.07
CA GLY A 37 -15.75 31.36 18.84
C GLY A 37 -15.62 29.86 18.67
N GLN A 38 -16.26 29.06 19.55
CA GLN A 38 -16.57 27.66 19.23
C GLN A 38 -17.36 27.64 17.93
N TYR A 39 -16.78 27.10 16.87
CA TYR A 39 -17.49 26.85 15.63
C TYR A 39 -18.44 25.67 15.88
N GLU A 40 -19.71 25.94 16.19
CA GLU A 40 -20.77 24.97 15.95
C GLU A 40 -20.89 24.81 14.43
N LEU A 41 -20.08 23.92 13.88
CA LEU A 41 -20.30 23.41 12.53
C LEU A 41 -21.66 22.70 12.56
N SER A 42 -22.65 23.29 11.90
CA SER A 42 -23.92 22.64 11.60
C SER A 42 -23.65 21.27 10.98
N SER A 43 -24.40 20.24 11.37
CA SER A 43 -24.23 18.86 10.86
C SER A 43 -24.17 18.81 9.33
N ASN A 44 -24.91 19.70 8.66
CA ASN A 44 -24.93 19.83 7.21
C ASN A 44 -23.59 20.27 6.60
N ASP A 45 -22.82 21.11 7.30
CA ASP A 45 -21.49 21.54 6.84
C ASP A 45 -20.44 20.45 7.05
N ILE A 46 -20.55 19.70 8.15
CA ILE A 46 -19.69 18.54 8.42
C ILE A 46 -19.90 17.47 7.35
N GLU A 47 -21.15 17.09 7.06
CA GLU A 47 -21.47 16.12 6.02
C GLU A 47 -20.96 16.55 4.64
N ARG A 48 -21.06 17.84 4.31
CA ARG A 48 -20.59 18.37 3.03
C ARG A 48 -19.07 18.32 2.90
N VAL A 49 -18.34 18.60 3.98
CA VAL A 49 -16.87 18.49 4.01
C VAL A 49 -16.44 17.02 3.95
N VAL A 50 -17.10 16.14 4.70
CA VAL A 50 -16.84 14.69 4.70
C VAL A 50 -17.11 14.10 3.32
N ASN A 51 -18.24 14.39 2.69
CA ASN A 51 -18.56 13.91 1.35
C ASN A 51 -17.59 14.42 0.30
N LYS A 52 -17.15 15.68 0.41
CA LYS A 52 -16.11 16.22 -0.47
C LYS A 52 -14.78 15.50 -0.28
N TYR A 53 -14.39 15.23 0.96
CA TYR A 53 -13.14 14.55 1.28
C TYR A 53 -13.18 13.08 0.84
N LEU A 54 -14.29 12.39 1.08
CA LEU A 54 -14.54 11.02 0.61
C LEU A 54 -14.42 10.96 -0.92
N LYS A 55 -15.09 11.86 -1.64
CA LYS A 55 -15.03 11.93 -3.10
C LYS A 55 -13.61 12.20 -3.60
N GLN A 56 -12.91 13.16 -2.99
CA GLN A 56 -11.53 13.46 -3.34
C GLN A 56 -10.61 12.26 -3.08
N THR A 57 -10.82 11.55 -1.96
CA THR A 57 -10.03 10.38 -1.59
C THR A 57 -10.29 9.22 -2.55
N THR A 58 -11.55 8.95 -2.92
CA THR A 58 -11.89 7.91 -3.89
C THR A 58 -11.26 8.20 -5.25
N GLU A 59 -11.31 9.46 -5.72
CA GLU A 59 -10.67 9.86 -6.98
C GLU A 59 -9.15 9.67 -6.94
N THR A 60 -8.49 9.97 -5.81
CA THR A 60 -7.04 9.73 -5.67
C THR A 60 -6.69 8.25 -5.67
N ILE A 61 -7.46 7.42 -4.95
CA ILE A 61 -7.22 5.98 -4.86
C ILE A 61 -7.41 5.32 -6.22
N GLU A 62 -8.46 5.71 -6.97
CA GLU A 62 -8.70 5.17 -8.31
C GLU A 62 -7.56 5.53 -9.28
N LYS A 63 -7.08 6.77 -9.21
CA LYS A 63 -5.94 7.21 -10.03
C LYS A 63 -4.66 6.47 -9.69
N GLU A 64 -4.39 6.22 -8.41
CA GLU A 64 -3.23 5.44 -7.96
C GLU A 64 -3.32 3.98 -8.42
N ARG A 65 -4.49 3.34 -8.27
CA ARG A 65 -4.72 1.97 -8.77
C ARG A 65 -4.46 1.88 -10.27
N PHE A 66 -5.03 2.80 -11.05
CA PHE A 66 -4.82 2.83 -12.49
C PHE A 66 -3.34 2.98 -12.88
N ASN A 67 -2.60 3.87 -12.20
CA ASN A 67 -1.17 4.07 -12.46
C ASN A 67 -0.33 2.85 -12.06
N SER A 68 -0.67 2.21 -10.94
CA SER A 68 -0.02 0.99 -10.46
C SER A 68 -0.22 -0.16 -11.45
N ASP A 69 -1.46 -0.39 -11.89
CA ASP A 69 -1.77 -1.44 -12.86
C ASP A 69 -1.04 -1.19 -14.18
N LYS A 70 -1.04 0.05 -14.67
CA LYS A 70 -0.29 0.42 -15.88
C LYS A 70 1.22 0.19 -15.73
N ALA A 71 1.79 0.50 -14.57
CA ALA A 71 3.21 0.26 -14.29
C ALA A 71 3.53 -1.24 -14.24
N LEU A 72 2.66 -2.05 -13.63
CA LEU A 72 2.78 -3.50 -13.60
C LEU A 72 2.72 -4.09 -15.01
N TYR A 73 1.72 -3.69 -15.81
CA TYR A 73 1.60 -4.11 -17.21
C TYR A 73 2.83 -3.76 -18.05
N LYS A 74 3.41 -2.59 -17.82
CA LYS A 74 4.65 -2.17 -18.49
C LYS A 74 5.83 -3.03 -18.07
N ALA A 75 6.01 -3.26 -16.76
CA ALA A 75 7.08 -4.08 -16.22
C ALA A 75 6.98 -5.55 -16.67
N MET A 76 5.77 -6.09 -16.85
CA MET A 76 5.57 -7.46 -17.36
C MET A 76 5.89 -7.60 -18.85
N ARG A 77 5.70 -6.55 -19.66
CA ARG A 77 5.92 -6.59 -21.12
C ARG A 77 7.32 -6.19 -21.53
N GLU A 78 8.01 -5.38 -20.74
CA GLU A 78 9.37 -4.96 -21.03
C GLU A 78 10.35 -6.04 -20.54
N PRO A 79 11.03 -6.78 -21.45
CA PRO A 79 12.08 -7.69 -21.01
C PRO A 79 13.16 -6.85 -20.32
N ILE A 80 13.51 -7.23 -19.09
CA ILE A 80 14.61 -6.61 -18.34
C ILE A 80 15.88 -6.82 -19.18
N LYS A 81 16.29 -5.78 -19.90
CA LYS A 81 17.56 -5.78 -20.64
C LYS A 81 18.69 -5.62 -19.65
N ILE A 82 19.04 -6.72 -18.97
CA ILE A 82 20.24 -6.77 -18.15
C ILE A 82 21.41 -6.66 -19.13
N THR A 83 21.95 -5.45 -19.27
CA THR A 83 23.17 -5.23 -20.02
C THR A 83 24.31 -5.65 -19.10
N VAL A 84 24.55 -6.97 -19.01
CA VAL A 84 25.74 -7.49 -18.34
C VAL A 84 26.91 -7.04 -19.20
N LYS A 85 27.63 -6.00 -18.76
CA LYS A 85 28.97 -5.73 -19.27
C LYS A 85 29.84 -6.87 -18.79
N THR A 86 29.93 -7.94 -19.57
CA THR A 86 30.87 -9.01 -19.30
C THR A 86 32.27 -8.41 -19.42
N PRO A 87 33.05 -8.28 -18.35
CA PRO A 87 34.45 -7.91 -18.51
C PRO A 87 35.11 -9.02 -19.33
N GLU A 88 35.68 -8.66 -20.48
CA GLU A 88 36.46 -9.58 -21.32
C GLU A 88 37.69 -9.99 -20.53
N THR A 89 37.54 -11.02 -19.72
CA THR A 89 38.61 -11.59 -18.89
C THR A 89 39.24 -12.69 -19.70
N ASN A 90 40.53 -12.56 -20.01
CA ASN A 90 41.26 -13.61 -20.72
C ASN A 90 41.19 -14.91 -19.90
N PRO A 91 40.70 -16.03 -20.46
CA PRO A 91 40.54 -17.30 -19.73
C PRO A 91 41.83 -17.83 -19.12
N ALA A 92 43.00 -17.42 -19.64
CA ALA A 92 44.31 -17.80 -19.13
C ALA A 92 44.66 -17.14 -17.78
N ASP A 93 44.03 -16.01 -17.44
CA ASP A 93 44.33 -15.22 -16.24
C ASP A 93 43.44 -15.60 -15.03
N VAL A 94 42.46 -16.48 -15.24
CA VAL A 94 41.58 -16.96 -14.17
C VAL A 94 42.30 -18.09 -13.41
N PRO A 95 42.54 -17.98 -12.09
CA PRO A 95 43.16 -19.05 -11.33
C PRO A 95 42.29 -20.33 -11.41
N VAL A 96 42.94 -21.50 -11.52
CA VAL A 96 42.29 -22.80 -11.73
C VAL A 96 41.17 -23.07 -10.71
N SER A 97 41.33 -22.60 -9.47
CA SER A 97 40.32 -22.72 -8.40
C SER A 97 39.00 -21.97 -8.66
N LYS A 98 38.97 -21.06 -9.64
CA LYS A 98 37.79 -20.27 -10.04
C LYS A 98 37.28 -20.65 -11.44
N GLN A 99 37.91 -21.63 -12.10
CA GLN A 99 37.50 -22.10 -13.42
C GLN A 99 36.43 -23.19 -13.26
N ILE A 100 35.16 -22.84 -13.48
CA ILE A 100 34.01 -23.76 -13.36
C ILE A 100 34.13 -24.94 -14.36
N TRP A 101 34.87 -24.78 -15.45
CA TRP A 101 34.99 -25.77 -16.53
C TRP A 101 36.07 -26.84 -16.31
N LYS A 102 36.86 -26.73 -15.24
CA LYS A 102 37.83 -27.74 -14.81
C LYS A 102 37.39 -28.29 -13.46
N GLU A 103 36.21 -28.90 -13.44
CA GLU A 103 35.99 -29.97 -12.49
C GLU A 103 36.99 -31.07 -12.86
N SER A 104 38.06 -31.21 -12.06
CA SER A 104 38.67 -32.53 -11.92
C SER A 104 37.51 -33.47 -11.62
N GLU A 105 37.34 -34.54 -12.39
CA GLU A 105 36.35 -35.58 -12.11
C GLU A 105 36.46 -35.96 -10.63
N VAL A 106 35.63 -35.32 -9.80
CA VAL A 106 35.44 -35.74 -8.44
C VAL A 106 34.60 -36.97 -8.64
N ASP A 107 35.19 -38.13 -8.36
CA ASP A 107 34.52 -39.42 -8.34
C ASP A 107 33.40 -39.32 -7.30
N VAL A 108 32.25 -38.75 -7.70
CA VAL A 108 31.09 -38.61 -6.83
C VAL A 108 30.56 -40.02 -6.69
N SER A 109 30.90 -40.66 -5.57
CA SER A 109 30.37 -41.97 -5.27
C SER A 109 28.85 -41.89 -5.33
N PRO A 110 28.15 -42.87 -5.93
CA PRO A 110 26.68 -42.94 -5.87
C PRO A 110 26.13 -42.80 -4.44
N ALA A 111 26.93 -43.18 -3.43
CA ALA A 111 26.62 -43.01 -2.01
C ALA A 111 26.57 -41.54 -1.55
N ASP A 112 27.29 -40.63 -2.20
CA ASP A 112 27.32 -39.20 -1.85
C ASP A 112 26.13 -38.46 -2.44
N VAL A 113 25.71 -38.82 -3.66
CA VAL A 113 24.46 -38.33 -4.28
C VAL A 113 23.23 -38.77 -3.50
N VAL A 114 23.20 -40.03 -3.05
CA VAL A 114 22.07 -40.53 -2.24
C VAL A 114 22.03 -39.82 -0.88
N ARG A 115 23.18 -39.56 -0.26
CA ARG A 115 23.26 -38.86 1.03
C ARG A 115 22.83 -37.40 0.93
N SER A 116 23.21 -36.68 -0.13
CA SER A 116 22.75 -35.30 -0.34
C SER A 116 21.25 -35.24 -0.56
N ASN A 117 20.70 -36.12 -1.41
CA ASN A 117 19.26 -36.14 -1.69
C ASN A 117 18.43 -36.45 -0.44
N VAL A 118 18.86 -37.42 0.37
CA VAL A 118 18.17 -37.76 1.63
C VAL A 118 18.24 -36.60 2.62
N PHE A 119 19.40 -35.93 2.72
CA PHE A 119 19.54 -34.77 3.62
C PHE A 119 18.65 -33.59 3.18
N ASP A 120 18.59 -33.32 1.88
CA ASP A 120 17.78 -32.24 1.33
C ASP A 120 16.29 -32.52 1.51
N GLU A 121 15.85 -33.78 1.34
CA GLU A 121 14.46 -34.19 1.59
C GLU A 121 14.08 -34.04 3.07
N PHE A 122 14.94 -34.47 4.00
CA PHE A 122 14.72 -34.26 5.43
C PHE A 122 14.72 -32.78 5.84
N ALA A 123 15.57 -31.96 5.22
CA ALA A 123 15.60 -30.53 5.47
C ALA A 123 14.31 -29.85 4.98
N PHE A 124 13.84 -30.22 3.79
CA PHE A 124 12.59 -29.72 3.22
C PHE A 124 11.37 -30.11 4.05
N GLU A 125 11.28 -31.36 4.49
CA GLU A 125 10.16 -31.86 5.31
C GLU A 125 10.06 -31.10 6.64
N LYS A 126 11.20 -30.90 7.33
CA LYS A 126 11.24 -30.12 8.57
C LYS A 126 10.84 -28.66 8.37
N GLN A 127 11.26 -28.06 7.26
CA GLN A 127 10.89 -26.69 6.93
C GLN A 127 9.39 -26.58 6.64
N ASP A 128 8.84 -27.52 5.89
CA ASP A 128 7.41 -27.56 5.57
C ASP A 128 6.55 -27.79 6.82
N GLU A 129 6.98 -28.65 7.75
CA GLU A 129 6.31 -28.84 9.04
C GLU A 129 6.34 -27.55 9.89
N ALA A 130 7.48 -26.86 9.93
CA ALA A 130 7.62 -25.60 10.65
C ALA A 130 6.73 -24.49 10.06
N ASN A 131 6.67 -24.39 8.74
CA ASN A 131 5.83 -23.43 8.03
C ASN A 131 4.35 -23.71 8.30
N ARG A 132 3.90 -24.96 8.18
CA ARG A 132 2.52 -25.37 8.47
C ARG A 132 2.11 -25.01 9.90
N LYS A 133 3.01 -25.22 10.88
CA LYS A 133 2.78 -24.82 12.28
C LYS A 133 2.61 -23.31 12.45
N GLN A 134 3.38 -22.50 11.73
CA GLN A 134 3.25 -21.04 11.78
C GLN A 134 1.91 -20.59 11.17
N TYR A 135 1.57 -21.08 9.97
CA TYR A 135 0.28 -20.76 9.34
C TYR A 135 -0.92 -21.15 10.21
N ALA A 136 -0.87 -22.31 10.85
CA ALA A 136 -1.92 -22.78 11.75
C ALA A 136 -2.11 -21.82 12.95
N ARG A 137 -1.01 -21.31 13.52
CA ARG A 137 -1.06 -20.34 14.63
C ARG A 137 -1.69 -19.03 14.20
N ASP A 138 -1.23 -18.48 13.08
CA ASP A 138 -1.74 -17.21 12.55
C ASP A 138 -3.22 -17.32 12.21
N PHE A 139 -3.63 -18.45 11.65
CA PHE A 139 -5.03 -18.73 11.33
C PHE A 139 -5.91 -18.77 12.60
N ILE A 140 -5.49 -19.49 13.64
CA ILE A 140 -6.22 -19.54 14.92
C ILE A 140 -6.26 -18.17 15.59
N GLU A 141 -5.17 -17.40 15.54
CA GLU A 141 -5.12 -16.07 16.11
C GLU A 141 -6.06 -15.10 15.38
N ASN A 142 -6.07 -15.13 14.05
CA ASN A 142 -6.97 -14.32 13.24
C ASN A 142 -8.44 -14.69 13.50
N ALA A 143 -8.75 -15.99 13.60
CA ALA A 143 -10.09 -16.44 13.95
C ALA A 143 -10.51 -15.97 15.35
N ARG A 144 -9.59 -16.01 16.33
CA ARG A 144 -9.83 -15.51 17.69
C ARG A 144 -10.09 -14.01 17.70
N ARG A 145 -9.34 -13.22 16.93
CA ARG A 145 -9.59 -11.78 16.73
C ARG A 145 -10.96 -11.53 16.11
N GLY A 146 -11.39 -12.42 15.21
CA GLY A 146 -12.74 -12.43 14.63
C GLY A 146 -13.84 -12.95 15.56
N GLY A 147 -13.51 -13.33 16.81
CA GLY A 147 -14.48 -13.82 17.79
C GLY A 147 -14.80 -15.31 17.70
N PHE A 148 -13.97 -16.11 17.02
CA PHE A 148 -14.16 -17.55 16.87
C PHE A 148 -13.01 -18.35 17.51
N HIS A 149 -13.37 -19.45 18.16
CA HIS A 149 -12.47 -20.49 18.59
C HIS A 149 -12.44 -21.58 17.52
N VAL A 150 -11.28 -21.78 16.91
CA VAL A 150 -11.10 -22.76 15.84
C VAL A 150 -10.15 -23.85 16.30
N VAL A 151 -10.56 -25.10 16.11
CA VAL A 151 -9.75 -26.29 16.38
C VAL A 151 -9.37 -26.90 15.03
N LEU A 152 -8.07 -27.09 14.83
CA LEU A 152 -7.52 -27.73 13.65
C LEU A 152 -7.27 -29.23 13.94
N SER A 153 -7.14 -30.02 12.88
CA SER A 153 -6.74 -31.42 12.94
C SER A 153 -5.28 -31.57 13.35
N ASP A 154 -4.87 -32.78 13.75
CA ASP A 154 -3.51 -33.07 14.24
C ASP A 154 -2.42 -32.80 13.19
N ASP A 155 -2.77 -32.92 11.90
CA ASP A 155 -1.92 -32.60 10.75
C ASP A 155 -1.95 -31.10 10.36
N LEU A 156 -2.71 -30.27 11.10
CA LEU A 156 -2.86 -28.83 10.92
C LEU A 156 -3.41 -28.39 9.56
N THR A 157 -3.95 -29.31 8.76
CA THR A 157 -4.41 -29.03 7.40
C THR A 157 -5.90 -28.74 7.30
N LYS A 158 -6.70 -29.21 8.26
CA LYS A 158 -8.16 -29.14 8.22
C LYS A 158 -8.72 -28.51 9.48
N ILE A 159 -9.86 -27.88 9.32
CA ILE A 159 -10.65 -27.33 10.42
C ILE A 159 -11.57 -28.44 10.92
N VAL A 160 -11.46 -28.75 12.21
CA VAL A 160 -12.30 -29.77 12.88
C VAL A 160 -13.55 -29.13 13.45
N SER A 161 -13.42 -27.96 14.08
CA SER A 161 -14.57 -27.25 14.65
C SER A 161 -14.35 -25.75 14.74
N VAL A 162 -15.44 -25.00 14.62
CA VAL A 162 -15.48 -23.55 14.80
C VAL A 162 -16.59 -23.23 15.81
N THR A 163 -16.26 -22.47 16.85
CA THR A 163 -17.21 -22.09 17.90
C THR A 163 -17.09 -20.60 18.19
N PRO A 164 -18.18 -19.81 18.21
CA PRO A 164 -18.10 -18.40 18.58
C PRO A 164 -17.71 -18.22 20.05
N ILE A 165 -16.80 -17.28 20.34
CA ILE A 165 -16.29 -16.98 21.69
C ILE A 165 -17.23 -16.05 22.46
N ARG A 166 -18.11 -15.31 21.76
CA ARG A 166 -19.17 -14.49 22.38
C ARG A 166 -20.54 -15.11 22.12
N LYS A 167 -21.40 -15.11 23.16
CA LYS A 167 -22.83 -15.40 23.02
C LYS A 167 -23.50 -14.28 22.21
N PRO A 168 -24.47 -14.58 21.33
CA PRO A 168 -25.34 -13.55 20.77
C PRO A 168 -26.20 -12.96 21.90
N SER A 169 -25.91 -11.74 22.30
CA SER A 169 -26.80 -10.85 23.05
C SER A 169 -26.36 -9.44 22.69
N GLN A 170 -27.15 -8.50 22.20
CA GLN A 170 -28.58 -8.35 21.92
C GLN A 170 -28.60 -6.97 21.25
N GLU A 171 -29.18 -6.81 20.06
CA GLU A 171 -29.73 -5.52 19.65
C GLU A 171 -30.95 -5.82 18.79
N ASP A 172 -32.04 -5.21 19.19
CA ASP A 172 -33.42 -5.46 18.78
C ASP A 172 -33.60 -5.25 17.27
N ASP A 173 -33.82 -6.34 16.52
CA ASP A 173 -34.54 -6.22 15.25
C ASP A 173 -36.02 -6.40 15.58
N SER A 174 -36.63 -5.25 15.87
CA SER A 174 -38.06 -5.05 16.04
C SER A 174 -38.85 -5.84 15.01
N THR A 175 -39.47 -6.94 15.43
CA THR A 175 -40.65 -7.47 14.75
C THR A 175 -41.76 -6.44 14.90
N GLU A 176 -41.78 -5.51 13.96
CA GLU A 176 -42.82 -4.54 13.72
C GLU A 176 -44.17 -5.28 13.73
N SER A 177 -44.97 -4.94 14.73
CA SER A 177 -46.33 -5.39 14.88
C SER A 177 -47.13 -5.02 13.64
N ASN A 178 -47.68 -6.04 13.00
CA ASN A 178 -48.99 -6.11 12.35
C ASN A 178 -49.74 -4.77 12.17
N PRO A 179 -50.22 -4.47 10.95
CA PRO A 179 -51.53 -3.88 10.80
C PRO A 179 -52.49 -4.85 10.11
N SER A 180 -53.61 -5.04 10.79
CA SER A 180 -54.83 -5.67 10.34
C SER A 180 -55.35 -5.08 9.03
N ASN A 181 -55.72 -5.94 8.07
CA ASN A 181 -57.03 -5.95 7.41
C ASN A 181 -57.22 -7.23 6.60
#